data_AF-A0A850SJX0-F1
#
_entry.id   AF-A0A850SJX0-F1
#
_cell.length_a   1.000
_cell.length_b   1.000
_cell.length_c   1.000
_cell.angle_alpha   90.00
_cell.angle_beta   90.00
_cell.angle_gamma   90.00
#
_symmetry.space_group_name_H-M   'P 1'
#
loop_
_entity.id
_entity.type
_entity.pdbx_description
1 polymer ?
#
loop_
_entity_poly.entity_id
_entity_poly.type
_entity_poly.pdbx_seq_one_letter_code
_entity_poly.pdbx_strand_id
1 'polypeptide(L)' 'MPGQYLPLELYNYRKCKANFIICPSCFWCASCLKADYIFPVCLQCRNEIVDSLPISDNEFYKIELWDNGNVELVFESA' A
#
# COMPACT_ATOMS: atom_id res chain seq x y z
N MET A 1 9.46 24.39 28.36
CA MET A 1 10.70 23.62 28.14
C MET A 1 10.55 22.86 26.83
N PRO A 2 11.46 23.01 25.86
CA PRO A 2 11.33 22.34 24.56
C PRO A 2 11.61 20.84 24.72
N GLY A 3 10.79 20.03 24.05
CA GLY A 3 10.77 18.58 24.15
C GLY A 3 12.13 17.94 23.89
N GLN A 4 12.51 17.02 24.76
CA GLN A 4 13.70 16.21 24.61
C GLN A 4 13.55 15.36 23.33
N TYR A 5 14.44 15.61 22.37
CA TYR A 5 14.63 14.75 21.21
C TYR A 5 15.09 13.38 21.71
N LEU A 6 14.28 12.35 21.45
CA LEU A 6 14.70 10.98 21.67
C LEU A 6 15.83 10.64 20.69
N PRO A 7 16.86 9.86 21.11
CA PRO A 7 17.90 9.38 20.20
C PRO A 7 17.29 8.60 19.04
N LEU A 8 17.72 8.89 17.80
CA LEU A 8 17.28 8.20 16.57
C LEU A 8 17.43 6.67 16.66
N GLU A 9 18.30 6.18 17.55
CA GLU A 9 18.55 4.76 17.81
C GLU A 9 17.38 4.03 18.53
N LEU A 10 16.43 4.75 19.11
CA LEU A 10 15.22 4.17 19.73
C LEU A 10 13.99 4.18 18.81
N TYR A 11 14.06 4.85 17.66
CA TYR A 11 13.06 4.68 16.61
C TYR A 11 13.36 3.36 15.89
N ASN A 12 13.13 2.25 16.59
CA ASN A 12 13.01 0.92 16.01
C ASN A 12 11.74 0.94 15.13
N TYR A 13 11.84 1.63 13.99
CA TYR A 13 10.95 1.50 12.87
C TYR A 13 11.06 0.03 12.48
N ARG A 14 10.13 -0.78 12.99
CA ARG A 14 9.93 -2.11 12.43
C ARG A 14 9.65 -1.85 10.96
N LYS A 15 10.64 -2.17 10.13
CA LYS A 15 10.59 -2.04 8.69
C LYS A 15 9.51 -2.99 8.21
N CYS A 16 8.28 -2.51 8.19
CA CYS A 16 7.11 -3.28 7.81
C CYS A 16 7.01 -3.18 6.30
N LYS A 17 7.35 -4.27 5.58
CA LYS A 17 7.09 -4.31 4.13
C LYS A 17 5.60 -4.11 3.92
N ALA A 18 5.25 -3.08 3.16
CA ALA A 18 3.89 -2.77 2.79
C ALA A 18 3.66 -3.21 1.33
N ASN A 19 2.48 -3.74 1.05
CA ASN A 19 2.04 -4.04 -0.30
C ASN A 19 0.75 -3.28 -0.59
N PHE A 20 0.63 -2.69 -1.77
CA PHE A 20 -0.65 -2.26 -2.31
C PHE A 20 -1.35 -3.48 -2.91
N ILE A 21 -2.59 -3.74 -2.50
CA ILE A 21 -3.41 -4.81 -3.06
C ILE A 21 -4.57 -4.24 -3.85
N ILE A 22 -4.84 -4.80 -5.03
CA ILE A 22 -5.92 -4.36 -5.91
C ILE A 22 -6.63 -5.54 -6.58
N CYS A 23 -7.95 -5.48 -6.66
CA CYS A 23 -8.75 -6.45 -7.39
C CYS A 23 -8.92 -6.01 -8.86
N PRO A 24 -8.55 -6.84 -9.85
CA PRO A 24 -8.67 -6.46 -11.26
C PRO A 24 -10.13 -6.40 -11.76
N SER A 25 -11.06 -7.07 -11.08
CA SER A 25 -12.47 -7.12 -11.51
C SER A 25 -13.37 -6.06 -10.91
N CYS A 26 -13.14 -5.64 -9.66
CA CYS A 26 -14.01 -4.65 -9.00
C CYS A 26 -13.24 -3.42 -8.48
N PHE A 27 -11.94 -3.34 -8.75
CA PHE A 27 -11.06 -2.24 -8.36
C PHE A 27 -11.02 -1.92 -6.86
N TRP A 28 -11.55 -2.80 -6.02
CA TRP A 28 -11.33 -2.73 -4.59
C TRP A 28 -9.83 -2.81 -4.31
N CYS A 29 -9.32 -1.89 -3.52
CA CYS A 29 -7.90 -1.83 -3.17
C CYS A 29 -7.69 -1.49 -1.69
N ALA A 30 -6.52 -1.86 -1.17
CA ALA A 30 -6.09 -1.53 0.19
C ALA A 30 -4.56 -1.57 0.31
N SER A 31 -4.02 -0.99 1.39
CA SER A 31 -2.62 -1.13 1.76
C SER A 31 -2.46 -2.22 2.83
N CYS A 32 -1.67 -3.24 2.55
CA CYS A 32 -1.34 -4.32 3.48
C CYS A 32 0.00 -4.00 4.16
N LEU A 33 -0.06 -3.60 5.43
CA LEU A 33 1.14 -3.23 6.22
C LEU A 33 1.86 -4.44 6.85
N LYS A 34 1.40 -5.66 6.56
CA LYS A 34 1.95 -6.89 7.14
C LYS A 34 2.39 -7.84 6.01
N ALA A 35 3.70 -7.86 5.79
CA ALA A 35 4.39 -8.56 4.69
C ALA A 35 3.90 -9.99 4.39
N ASP A 36 3.48 -10.72 5.43
CA ASP A 36 3.17 -12.16 5.33
C ASP A 36 1.69 -12.45 5.07
N TYR A 37 0.84 -11.42 5.00
CA TYR A 37 -0.60 -11.62 4.80
C TYR A 37 -0.95 -11.60 3.32
N ILE A 38 -1.24 -12.79 2.79
CA ILE A 38 -1.72 -12.97 1.42
C ILE A 38 -3.25 -12.91 1.45
N PHE A 39 -3.84 -12.06 0.60
CA PHE A 39 -5.27 -12.08 0.34
C PHE A 39 -5.50 -12.99 -0.88
N PRO A 40 -5.95 -14.25 -0.70
CA PRO A 40 -6.11 -15.18 -1.81
C PRO A 40 -7.27 -14.79 -2.74
N VAL A 41 -8.22 -14.00 -2.24
CA VAL A 41 -9.42 -13.56 -2.98
C VAL A 41 -9.82 -12.14 -2.57
N CYS A 42 -10.44 -11.42 -3.49
CA CYS A 42 -11.03 -10.12 -3.22
C CYS A 42 -12.16 -10.25 -2.19
N LEU A 43 -12.09 -9.46 -1.12
CA LEU A 43 -13.13 -9.45 -0.08
C LEU A 43 -14.46 -8.85 -0.54
N GLN A 44 -14.42 -8.03 -1.59
CA GLN A 44 -15.60 -7.33 -2.11
C GLN A 44 -16.37 -8.18 -3.12
N CYS A 45 -15.74 -8.63 -4.21
CA CYS A 45 -16.43 -9.40 -5.25
C CYS A 45 -16.30 -10.91 -5.10
N ARG A 46 -15.36 -11.41 -4.28
CA ARG A 46 -15.04 -12.83 -4.05
C ARG A 46 -14.73 -13.66 -5.30
N ASN A 47 -14.64 -13.01 -6.47
CA ASN A 47 -14.51 -13.69 -7.76
C ASN A 47 -13.07 -13.75 -8.25
N GLU A 48 -12.19 -12.85 -7.80
CA GLU A 48 -10.82 -12.75 -8.32
C GLU A 48 -9.76 -12.79 -7.23
N ILE A 49 -8.59 -13.27 -7.62
CA ILE A 49 -7.34 -13.09 -6.88
C ILE A 49 -6.98 -11.61 -6.93
N VAL A 50 -6.53 -11.05 -5.81
CA VAL A 50 -6.03 -9.66 -5.78
C VAL A 50 -4.57 -9.64 -6.17
N ASP A 51 -4.21 -8.67 -7.01
CA ASP A 51 -2.83 -8.40 -7.36
C ASP A 51 -2.14 -7.65 -6.22
N SER A 52 -0.84 -7.87 -6.05
CA SER A 52 -0.03 -7.22 -5.02
C SER A 52 1.19 -6.52 -5.62
N LEU A 53 1.36 -5.24 -5.27
CA LEU A 53 2.49 -4.41 -5.66
C LEU A 53 3.28 -4.03 -4.40
N PRO A 54 4.58 -4.32 -4.30
CA PRO A 54 5.38 -3.90 -3.16
C PRO A 54 5.50 -2.38 -3.13
N ILE A 55 5.32 -1.78 -1.94
CA ILE A 55 5.50 -0.35 -1.70
C ILE A 55 6.82 -0.17 -0.94
N SER A 56 7.75 0.61 -1.49
CA SER A 56 8.99 1.00 -0.80
C SER A 56 8.73 2.03 0.29
N ASP A 57 9.58 2.10 1.31
CA ASP A 57 9.37 2.93 2.52
C ASP A 57 9.20 4.43 2.21
N ASN A 58 9.75 4.90 1.09
CA ASN A 58 9.72 6.29 0.64
C ASN A 58 8.90 6.47 -0.65
N GLU A 59 8.12 5.47 -1.04
CA GLU A 59 7.37 5.49 -2.27
C GLU A 59 5.98 6.05 -2.02
N PHE A 60 5.71 7.20 -2.61
CA PHE A 60 4.40 7.83 -2.63
C PHE A 60 3.80 7.61 -4.01
N TYR A 61 2.52 7.27 -4.06
CA TYR A 61 1.80 7.15 -5.32
C TYR A 61 0.46 7.88 -5.25
N LYS A 62 0.08 8.50 -6.36
CA LYS A 62 -1.26 9.04 -6.59
C LYS A 62 -2.08 8.03 -7.36
N ILE A 63 -3.34 7.91 -6.98
CA ILE A 63 -4.31 7.07 -7.69
C ILE A 63 -5.16 8.01 -8.54
N GLU A 64 -5.10 7.83 -9.86
CA GLU A 64 -5.96 8.53 -10.80
C GLU A 64 -6.99 7.57 -11.36
N LEU A 65 -8.26 7.92 -11.17
CA LEU A 65 -9.40 7.17 -11.68
C LEU A 65 -9.89 7.85 -12.96
N TRP A 66 -9.93 7.09 -14.03
CA TRP A 66 -10.42 7.54 -15.33
C TRP A 66 -11.89 7.16 -15.51
N ASP A 67 -12.65 7.95 -16.26
CA ASP A 67 -14.10 7.75 -16.47
C ASP A 67 -14.46 6.43 -17.16
N ASN A 68 -13.48 5.78 -17.81
CA ASN A 68 -13.64 4.46 -18.42
C ASN A 68 -13.37 3.29 -17.45
N GLY A 69 -13.15 3.58 -16.16
CA GLY A 69 -12.84 2.58 -15.14
C GLY A 69 -11.36 2.19 -15.09
N ASN A 70 -10.49 2.82 -15.88
CA ASN A 70 -9.06 2.60 -15.75
C ASN A 70 -8.53 3.25 -14.48
N VAL A 71 -7.55 2.59 -13.87
CA VAL A 71 -6.83 3.07 -12.70
C VAL A 71 -5.38 3.26 -13.10
N GLU A 72 -4.85 4.46 -12.90
CA GLU A 72 -3.44 4.78 -13.11
C GLU A 72 -2.77 5.08 -11.76
N LEU A 73 -1.58 4.50 -11.56
CA LEU A 73 -0.74 4.72 -10.39
C LEU A 73 0.45 5.57 -10.81
N VAL A 74 0.50 6.80 -10.31
CA VAL A 74 1.59 7.74 -10.60
C VAL A 74 2.54 7.77 -9.40
N PHE A 75 3.75 7.26 -9.59
CA PHE A 75 4.77 7.18 -8.55
C PHE A 75 5.57 8.49 -8.50
N GLU A 76 5.66 9.08 -7.31
CA GLU A 76 6.48 10.26 -7.06
C GLU A 76 7.76 9.84 -6.32
N SER A 77 8.91 10.12 -6.91
CA SER A 77 10.19 10.03 -6.21
C SER A 77 10.32 11.24 -5.27
N ALA A 78 10.65 10.97 -4.01
CA ALA A 78 10.94 11.99 -2.99
C ALA A 78 12.11 12.91 -3.37
#